data_AF-A0A537VCW6-F1
#
_entry.id   AF-A0A537VCW6-F1
#
_cell.length_a   1.000
_cell.length_b   1.000
_cell.length_c   1.000
_cell.angle_alpha   90.00
_cell.angle_beta   90.00
_cell.angle_gamma   90.00
#
_symmetry.space_group_name_H-M   'P 1'
#
loop_
_entity.id
_entity.type
_entity.pdbx_description
1 polymer ?
#
loop_
_entity_poly.entity_id
_entity_poly.type
_entity_poly.pdbx_seq_one_letter_code
_entity_poly.pdbx_strand_id
1 'polypeptide(L)'
;MGGSFHDRFSVSDGPSDFGNRIASPSVTGAFERSLGLGVPYHVGIAVWDLDEAMTRLGRTLGLERWGTLETETPAVYRGSETTTGIRSAFARTGELIVELVQPTGGGFTAQTFLDERGEGIYHLGYWVDDVPAAIRIAAELGIGVDWATPPGEAPFAVYLDSGPTLGVHIELVGVAMRPVIENAIARAQT
;
A
#
# COMPACT_ATOMS: atom_id res chain seq x y z
N MET A 1 36.18 19.13 -16.12
CA MET A 1 36.31 17.67 -15.98
C MET A 1 34.99 17.15 -15.43
N GLY A 2 34.11 16.68 -16.32
CA GLY A 2 32.80 16.13 -15.97
C GLY A 2 32.72 14.69 -16.46
N GLY A 3 32.80 13.73 -15.54
CA GLY A 3 32.44 12.34 -15.82
C GLY A 3 30.96 12.17 -15.55
N SER A 4 30.20 11.74 -16.54
CA SER A 4 28.76 11.51 -16.39
C SER A 4 28.53 10.31 -15.46
N PHE A 5 27.44 10.33 -14.70
CA PHE A 5 27.06 9.31 -13.71
C PHE A 5 26.91 7.89 -14.32
N HIS A 6 26.81 7.79 -15.65
CA HIS A 6 26.58 6.54 -16.38
C HIS A 6 27.78 5.57 -16.40
N ASP A 7 29.01 6.04 -16.13
CA ASP A 7 30.21 5.18 -16.23
C ASP A 7 30.49 4.33 -14.97
N ARG A 8 29.62 4.36 -13.95
CA ARG A 8 29.89 3.72 -12.65
C ARG A 8 29.31 2.33 -12.43
N PHE A 9 28.42 1.85 -13.31
CA PHE A 9 27.78 0.55 -13.14
C PHE A 9 27.69 -0.18 -14.49
N SER A 10 28.34 -1.33 -14.61
CA SER A 10 28.25 -2.18 -15.80
C SER A 10 26.89 -2.89 -15.82
N VAL A 11 26.10 -2.67 -16.85
CA VAL A 11 24.90 -3.46 -17.14
C VAL A 11 25.36 -4.73 -17.87
N SER A 12 25.02 -5.91 -17.35
CA SER A 12 25.32 -7.18 -18.03
C SER A 12 24.26 -7.50 -19.08
N ASP A 13 24.66 -7.86 -20.30
CA ASP A 13 23.77 -8.18 -21.44
C ASP A 13 23.04 -9.55 -21.33
N GLY A 14 22.90 -10.11 -20.11
CA GLY A 14 22.21 -11.39 -19.87
C GLY A 14 20.77 -11.21 -19.42
N PRO A 15 19.89 -12.23 -19.59
CA PRO A 15 18.56 -12.21 -18.97
C PRO A 15 18.73 -12.06 -17.45
N SER A 16 18.15 -11.02 -16.88
CA SER A 16 18.32 -10.69 -15.48
C SER A 16 17.72 -11.76 -14.56
N ASP A 17 18.55 -12.60 -13.99
CA ASP A 17 18.22 -13.52 -12.89
C ASP A 17 18.09 -12.79 -11.53
N PHE A 18 17.54 -11.57 -11.50
CA PHE A 18 17.28 -10.83 -10.26
C PHE A 18 16.12 -11.43 -9.45
N GLY A 19 15.46 -12.47 -9.99
CA GLY A 19 14.30 -13.11 -9.40
C GLY A 19 14.69 -14.21 -8.42
N ASN A 20 14.28 -14.02 -7.18
CA ASN A 20 13.82 -15.08 -6.29
C ASN A 20 14.86 -15.75 -5.37
N ARG A 21 15.24 -15.08 -4.27
CA ARG A 21 15.62 -15.73 -3.00
C ARG A 21 15.44 -14.81 -1.80
N ILE A 22 14.27 -14.82 -1.16
CA ILE A 22 14.16 -14.77 0.31
C ILE A 22 12.85 -15.49 0.72
N ALA A 23 12.93 -16.78 1.02
CA ALA A 23 12.04 -17.35 2.02
C ALA A 23 12.58 -16.87 3.36
N SER A 24 11.86 -15.99 4.06
CA SER A 24 12.23 -15.67 5.43
C SER A 24 11.49 -16.63 6.36
N PRO A 25 12.20 -17.56 7.04
CA PRO A 25 11.59 -18.41 8.04
C PRO A 25 11.06 -17.53 9.17
N SER A 26 9.80 -17.78 9.54
CA SER A 26 9.02 -17.14 10.59
C SER A 26 9.87 -16.66 11.78
N VAL A 27 9.81 -15.36 12.06
CA VAL A 27 10.34 -14.77 13.29
C VAL A 27 9.61 -15.40 14.47
N THR A 28 10.25 -16.37 15.11
CA THR A 28 9.71 -17.05 16.28
C THR A 28 10.25 -16.32 17.51
N GLY A 29 9.37 -15.65 18.26
CA GLY A 29 9.72 -14.88 19.46
C GLY A 29 9.48 -13.36 19.37
N ALA A 30 8.49 -12.90 18.61
CA ALA A 30 8.13 -11.48 18.57
C ALA A 30 7.80 -10.95 19.98
N PHE A 31 8.21 -9.71 20.25
CA PHE A 31 7.99 -9.00 21.51
C PHE A 31 6.57 -9.20 22.04
N GLU A 32 6.44 -9.42 23.36
CA GLU A 32 5.17 -9.68 24.07
C GLU A 32 4.07 -8.62 23.82
N ARG A 33 4.44 -7.44 23.29
CA ARG A 33 3.53 -6.41 22.80
C ARG A 33 3.98 -5.94 21.40
N SER A 34 3.36 -6.48 20.36
CA SER A 34 3.53 -6.07 18.97
C SER A 34 2.19 -6.20 18.22
N LEU A 35 2.08 -5.62 17.02
CA LEU A 35 0.88 -5.77 16.18
C LEU A 35 0.67 -7.22 15.70
N GLY A 36 1.69 -8.08 15.77
CA GLY A 36 1.59 -9.48 15.35
C GLY A 36 1.31 -9.68 13.85
N LEU A 37 1.62 -8.68 13.02
CA LEU A 37 1.33 -8.73 11.58
C LEU A 37 2.22 -9.75 10.86
N GLY A 38 1.65 -10.38 9.84
CA GLY A 38 2.37 -11.28 8.94
C GLY A 38 3.21 -10.53 7.90
N VAL A 39 3.42 -11.18 6.75
CA VAL A 39 4.08 -10.54 5.60
C VAL A 39 3.11 -9.54 4.96
N PRO A 40 3.54 -8.31 4.61
CA PRO A 40 2.69 -7.38 3.86
C PRO A 40 2.35 -8.00 2.50
N TYR A 41 1.09 -7.96 2.13
CA TYR A 41 0.64 -8.51 0.84
C TYR A 41 0.76 -7.49 -0.29
N HIS A 42 0.78 -6.20 0.04
CA HIS A 42 0.99 -5.14 -0.94
C HIS A 42 1.79 -3.96 -0.42
N VAL A 43 2.34 -3.23 -1.38
CA VAL A 43 2.97 -1.93 -1.20
C VAL A 43 2.16 -0.90 -1.98
N GLY A 44 1.80 0.19 -1.31
CA GLY A 44 1.09 1.30 -1.93
C GLY A 44 2.00 2.46 -2.31
N ILE A 45 1.79 2.96 -3.52
CA ILE A 45 2.54 4.05 -4.12
C ILE A 45 1.55 5.17 -4.43
N ALA A 46 1.69 6.29 -3.74
CA ALA A 46 0.85 7.45 -4.00
C ALA A 46 1.36 8.15 -5.28
N VAL A 47 0.44 8.48 -6.19
CA VAL A 47 0.73 9.08 -7.50
C VAL A 47 -0.25 10.21 -7.81
N TRP A 48 0.21 11.20 -8.59
CA TRP A 48 -0.66 12.31 -9.01
C TRP A 48 -1.59 11.92 -10.16
N ASP A 49 -1.09 11.08 -11.08
CA ASP A 49 -1.81 10.61 -12.25
C ASP A 49 -1.65 9.09 -12.37
N LEU A 50 -2.74 8.35 -12.21
CA LEU A 50 -2.75 6.90 -12.24
C LEU A 50 -2.36 6.34 -13.61
N ASP A 51 -2.82 6.98 -14.69
CA ASP A 51 -2.64 6.50 -16.06
C ASP A 51 -1.18 6.69 -16.52
N GLU A 52 -0.57 7.82 -16.17
CA GLU A 52 0.86 8.07 -16.35
C GLU A 52 1.69 7.07 -15.51
N ALA A 53 1.34 6.90 -14.23
CA ALA A 53 2.08 6.04 -13.32
C ALA A 53 2.03 4.56 -13.73
N MET A 54 0.87 4.04 -14.15
CA MET A 54 0.74 2.68 -14.69
C MET A 54 1.67 2.47 -15.89
N THR A 55 1.75 3.46 -16.79
CA THR A 55 2.63 3.39 -17.97
C THR A 55 4.10 3.41 -17.57
N ARG A 56 4.49 4.39 -16.74
CA ARG A 56 5.89 4.63 -16.35
C ARG A 56 6.43 3.51 -15.47
N LEU A 57 5.72 3.17 -14.40
CA LEU A 57 6.16 2.13 -13.47
C LEU A 57 5.96 0.75 -14.09
N GLY A 58 4.89 0.54 -14.86
CA GLY A 58 4.66 -0.69 -15.59
C GLY A 58 5.80 -1.05 -16.53
N ARG A 59 6.28 -0.08 -17.34
CA ARG A 59 7.48 -0.28 -18.17
C ARG A 59 8.73 -0.59 -17.36
N THR A 60 8.89 0.04 -16.19
CA THR A 60 10.09 -0.12 -15.36
C THR A 60 10.14 -1.50 -14.68
N LEU A 61 8.98 -1.99 -14.25
CA LEU A 61 8.85 -3.25 -13.49
C LEU A 61 8.43 -4.45 -14.36
N GLY A 62 8.13 -4.25 -15.65
CA GLY A 62 7.60 -5.29 -16.52
C GLY A 62 6.15 -5.65 -16.22
N LEU A 63 5.36 -4.69 -15.74
CA LEU A 63 3.94 -4.86 -15.40
C LEU A 63 3.07 -4.23 -16.50
N GLU A 64 2.53 -5.07 -17.38
CA GLU A 64 1.75 -4.62 -18.53
C GLU A 64 0.26 -4.48 -18.25
N ARG A 65 -0.24 -5.14 -17.20
CA ARG A 65 -1.67 -5.31 -16.94
C ARG A 65 -2.00 -4.93 -15.49
N TRP A 66 -2.92 -3.98 -15.35
CA TRP A 66 -3.33 -3.40 -14.09
C TRP A 66 -4.83 -3.60 -13.89
N GLY A 67 -5.22 -4.22 -12.77
CA GLY A 67 -6.60 -4.22 -12.33
C GLY A 67 -6.94 -2.87 -11.69
N THR A 68 -7.99 -2.20 -12.13
CA THR A 68 -8.34 -0.87 -11.60
C THR A 68 -9.62 -0.90 -10.77
N LEU A 69 -9.65 -0.05 -9.75
CA LEU A 69 -10.83 0.22 -8.93
C LEU A 69 -10.94 1.73 -8.71
N GLU A 70 -12.17 2.23 -8.67
CA GLU A 70 -12.46 3.62 -8.33
C GLU A 70 -13.61 3.64 -7.33
N THR A 71 -13.43 4.37 -6.24
CA THR A 71 -14.40 4.40 -5.14
C THR A 71 -14.47 5.78 -4.50
N GLU A 72 -15.67 6.15 -4.08
CA GLU A 72 -15.90 7.23 -3.12
C GLU A 72 -16.47 6.62 -1.84
N THR A 73 -15.75 6.77 -0.74
CA THR A 73 -16.07 6.11 0.54
C THR A 73 -16.24 7.17 1.62
N PRO A 74 -17.42 7.28 2.27
CA PRO A 74 -17.55 8.03 3.50
C PRO A 74 -16.50 7.55 4.51
N ALA A 75 -15.83 8.45 5.21
CA ALA A 75 -14.73 8.12 6.10
C ALA A 75 -14.54 9.16 7.20
N VAL A 76 -13.70 8.83 8.17
CA VAL A 76 -13.13 9.79 9.11
C VAL A 76 -11.63 9.86 8.85
N TYR A 77 -11.13 11.05 8.56
CA TYR A 77 -9.71 11.34 8.39
C TYR A 77 -9.26 12.32 9.47
N ARG A 78 -8.30 11.92 10.31
CA ARG A 78 -7.73 12.73 11.41
C ARG A 78 -8.81 13.39 12.28
N GLY A 79 -9.86 12.61 12.59
CA GLY A 79 -10.99 13.03 13.42
C GLY A 79 -12.05 13.88 12.71
N SER A 80 -11.93 14.13 11.40
CA SER A 80 -12.91 14.89 10.62
C SER A 80 -13.64 13.99 9.62
N GLU A 81 -14.96 14.12 9.54
CA GLU A 81 -15.76 13.43 8.53
C GLU A 81 -15.38 13.89 7.11
N THR A 82 -15.34 12.94 6.18
CA THR A 82 -15.00 13.20 4.78
C THR A 82 -15.59 12.15 3.86
N THR A 83 -15.53 12.39 2.55
CA THR A 83 -15.75 11.37 1.53
C THR A 83 -14.45 11.20 0.77
N THR A 84 -13.77 10.08 1.02
CA THR A 84 -12.48 9.76 0.41
C THR A 84 -12.71 9.18 -0.97
N GLY A 85 -12.28 9.93 -2.00
CA GLY A 85 -12.23 9.48 -3.38
C GLY A 85 -10.85 8.91 -3.71
N ILE A 86 -10.80 7.70 -4.27
CA ILE A 86 -9.56 7.06 -4.74
C ILE A 86 -9.77 6.38 -6.08
N ARG A 87 -8.75 6.44 -6.94
CA ARG A 87 -8.52 5.51 -8.05
C ARG A 87 -7.28 4.69 -7.72
N SER A 88 -7.42 3.37 -7.73
CA SER A 88 -6.32 2.44 -7.50
C SER A 88 -6.06 1.56 -8.73
N ALA A 89 -4.79 1.22 -8.95
CA ALA A 89 -4.36 0.24 -9.94
C ALA A 89 -3.47 -0.82 -9.28
N PHE A 90 -3.80 -2.09 -9.48
CA PHE A 90 -3.14 -3.23 -8.85
C PHE A 90 -2.45 -4.09 -9.90
N ALA A 91 -1.19 -4.43 -9.66
CA ALA A 91 -0.46 -5.42 -10.45
C ALA A 91 0.35 -6.34 -9.53
N ARG A 92 0.45 -7.61 -9.90
CA ARG A 92 1.11 -8.63 -9.08
C ARG A 92 2.55 -8.87 -9.54
N THR A 93 3.47 -8.88 -8.57
CA THR A 93 4.88 -9.25 -8.72
C THR A 93 5.20 -10.43 -7.79
N GLY A 94 4.93 -11.66 -8.24
CA GLY A 94 5.03 -12.85 -7.37
C GLY A 94 3.96 -12.83 -6.28
N GLU A 95 4.37 -12.93 -5.02
CA GLU A 95 3.45 -12.90 -3.85
C GLU A 95 3.05 -11.49 -3.43
N LEU A 96 3.78 -10.46 -3.88
CA LEU A 96 3.52 -9.06 -3.56
C LEU A 96 2.62 -8.41 -4.63
N ILE A 97 1.71 -7.55 -4.20
CA ILE A 97 0.95 -6.66 -5.08
C ILE A 97 1.56 -5.25 -5.01
N VAL A 98 1.76 -4.64 -6.17
CA VAL A 98 2.02 -3.19 -6.30
C VAL A 98 0.67 -2.51 -6.50
N GLU A 99 0.33 -1.60 -5.58
CA GLU A 99 -0.83 -0.73 -5.71
C GLU A 99 -0.37 0.70 -6.02
N LEU A 100 -0.84 1.27 -7.12
CA LEU A 100 -0.79 2.70 -7.38
C LEU A 100 -2.07 3.33 -6.87
N VAL A 101 -1.97 4.43 -6.13
CA VAL A 101 -3.09 5.13 -5.50
C VAL A 101 -3.10 6.59 -5.91
N GLN A 102 -4.14 6.99 -6.63
CA GLN A 102 -4.43 8.39 -6.95
C GLN A 102 -5.63 8.85 -6.12
N PRO A 103 -5.45 9.73 -5.12
CA PRO A 103 -6.56 10.42 -4.47
C PRO A 103 -7.34 11.27 -5.49
N THR A 104 -8.66 11.24 -5.43
CA THR A 104 -9.55 12.04 -6.30
C THR A 104 -10.39 13.04 -5.53
N GLY A 105 -10.40 12.97 -4.19
CA GLY A 105 -11.08 13.95 -3.34
C GLY A 105 -11.13 13.56 -1.88
N GLY A 106 -11.50 14.52 -1.04
CA GLY A 106 -11.65 14.33 0.40
C GLY A 106 -10.34 14.16 1.17
N GLY A 107 -10.46 13.95 2.48
CA GLY A 107 -9.33 13.71 3.37
C GLY A 107 -8.84 12.28 3.23
N PHE A 108 -7.55 12.10 2.96
CA PHE A 108 -6.92 10.78 2.86
C PHE A 108 -5.41 10.84 3.11
N THR A 109 -4.85 9.75 3.64
CA THR A 109 -3.42 9.62 3.96
C THR A 109 -2.54 9.80 2.73
N ALA A 110 -2.93 9.23 1.57
CA ALA A 110 -2.15 9.33 0.36
C ALA A 110 -2.10 10.77 -0.22
N GLN A 111 -3.17 11.56 -0.08
CA GLN A 111 -3.16 12.96 -0.50
C GLN A 111 -2.18 13.78 0.36
N THR A 112 -2.24 13.61 1.69
CA THR A 112 -1.30 14.28 2.59
C THR A 112 0.15 13.86 2.31
N PHE A 113 0.40 12.58 2.04
CA PHE A 113 1.73 12.12 1.65
C PHE A 113 2.22 12.79 0.36
N LEU A 114 1.38 12.85 -0.67
CA LEU A 114 1.69 13.50 -1.94
C LEU A 114 2.03 14.99 -1.75
N ASP A 115 1.22 15.71 -0.97
CA ASP A 115 1.44 17.14 -0.72
C ASP A 115 2.76 17.41 0.02
N GLU A 116 3.15 16.53 0.95
CA GLU A 116 4.36 16.70 1.76
C GLU A 116 5.64 16.18 1.08
N ARG A 117 5.53 15.09 0.31
CA ARG A 117 6.69 14.30 -0.15
C ARG A 117 6.75 14.11 -1.67
N GLY A 118 5.67 14.36 -2.38
CA GLY A 118 5.50 13.96 -3.77
C GLY A 118 5.22 12.47 -3.92
N GLU A 119 5.31 11.96 -5.16
CA GLU A 119 5.02 10.57 -5.48
C GLU A 119 6.01 9.60 -4.83
N GLY A 120 5.53 8.44 -4.40
CA GLY A 120 6.39 7.41 -3.82
C GLY A 120 5.67 6.32 -3.05
N ILE A 121 6.43 5.31 -2.62
CA ILE A 121 5.94 4.28 -1.70
C ILE A 121 5.59 4.96 -0.37
N TYR A 122 4.34 4.82 0.05
CA TYR A 122 3.87 5.45 1.29
C TYR A 122 3.35 4.45 2.32
N HIS A 123 2.74 3.34 1.88
CA HIS A 123 2.16 2.37 2.80
C HIS A 123 2.54 0.91 2.54
N LEU A 124 2.45 0.13 3.62
CA LEU A 124 2.48 -1.32 3.60
C LEU A 124 1.11 -1.83 4.04
N GLY A 125 0.53 -2.73 3.25
CA GLY A 125 -0.78 -3.29 3.54
C GLY A 125 -0.72 -4.73 4.04
N TYR A 126 -1.50 -5.00 5.08
CA TYR A 126 -1.56 -6.27 5.77
C TYR A 126 -2.98 -6.80 5.82
N TRP A 127 -3.12 -8.09 5.51
CA TRP A 127 -4.36 -8.81 5.77
C TRP A 127 -4.51 -9.05 7.27
N VAL A 128 -5.70 -8.76 7.80
CA VAL A 128 -6.08 -9.07 9.18
C VAL A 128 -7.46 -9.73 9.23
N ASP A 129 -7.63 -10.69 10.14
CA ASP A 129 -8.91 -11.39 10.32
C ASP A 129 -9.97 -10.53 11.02
N ASP A 130 -9.52 -9.62 11.90
CA ASP A 130 -10.36 -8.75 12.72
C ASP A 130 -9.74 -7.35 12.81
N VAL A 131 -10.22 -6.44 11.95
CA VAL A 131 -9.76 -5.04 11.90
C VAL A 131 -10.02 -4.31 13.23
N PRO A 132 -11.23 -4.38 13.85
CA PRO A 132 -11.44 -3.82 15.20
C PRO A 132 -10.45 -4.31 16.26
N ALA A 133 -10.13 -5.60 16.29
CA ALA A 133 -9.14 -6.14 17.22
C ALA A 133 -7.74 -5.57 16.97
N ALA A 134 -7.33 -5.47 15.70
CA ALA A 134 -6.04 -4.89 15.33
C ALA A 134 -5.93 -3.40 15.70
N ILE A 135 -7.02 -2.63 15.57
CA ILE A 135 -7.09 -1.23 16.04
C ILE A 135 -6.88 -1.15 17.55
N ARG A 136 -7.52 -2.03 18.34
CA ARG A 136 -7.31 -2.05 19.80
C ARG A 136 -5.86 -2.35 20.17
N ILE A 137 -5.22 -3.32 19.51
CA ILE A 137 -3.80 -3.64 19.72
C ILE A 137 -2.92 -2.45 19.34
N ALA A 138 -3.19 -1.78 18.22
CA ALA A 138 -2.48 -0.57 17.82
C ALA A 138 -2.59 0.53 18.89
N ALA A 139 -3.78 0.74 19.45
CA ALA A 139 -4.00 1.70 20.52
C ALA A 139 -3.23 1.34 21.81
N GLU A 140 -3.16 0.06 22.19
CA GLU A 140 -2.34 -0.41 23.33
C GLU A 140 -0.84 -0.15 23.12
N LEU A 141 -0.39 -0.07 21.86
CA LEU A 141 0.97 0.30 21.48
C LEU A 141 1.16 1.82 21.34
N GLY A 142 0.13 2.63 21.59
CA GLY A 142 0.17 4.08 21.45
C GLY A 142 0.11 4.58 20.01
N ILE A 143 -0.42 3.75 19.09
CA ILE A 143 -0.56 4.08 17.67
C ILE A 143 -2.02 4.44 17.40
N GLY A 144 -2.25 5.66 16.90
CA GLY A 144 -3.57 6.15 16.54
C GLY A 144 -4.07 5.65 15.18
N VAL A 145 -5.29 6.05 14.84
CA VAL A 145 -5.89 5.84 13.50
C VAL A 145 -5.92 7.18 12.77
N ASP A 146 -5.36 7.21 11.58
CA ASP A 146 -5.40 8.38 10.69
C ASP A 146 -6.65 8.36 9.81
N TRP A 147 -7.02 7.18 9.29
CA TRP A 147 -8.17 7.02 8.38
C TRP A 147 -8.92 5.72 8.65
N ALA A 148 -10.25 5.77 8.70
CA ALA A 148 -11.13 4.59 8.73
C ALA A 148 -12.51 4.91 8.15
N THR A 149 -13.31 3.88 7.87
CA THR A 149 -14.75 4.04 7.64
C THR A 149 -15.45 4.72 8.83
N PRO A 150 -16.63 5.32 8.65
CA PRO A 150 -17.30 6.07 9.70
C PRO A 150 -17.71 5.17 10.88
N PRO A 151 -17.90 5.75 12.07
CA PRO A 151 -18.39 5.00 13.23
C PRO A 151 -19.73 4.33 12.96
N GLY A 152 -19.93 3.12 13.50
CA GLY A 152 -21.15 2.33 13.33
C GLY A 152 -21.11 1.35 12.16
N GLU A 153 -20.09 1.44 11.31
CA GLU A 153 -19.78 0.45 10.28
C GLU A 153 -18.54 -0.36 10.67
N ALA A 154 -18.51 -1.65 10.33
CA ALA A 154 -17.32 -2.46 10.51
C ALA A 154 -16.26 -2.02 9.49
N PRO A 155 -15.06 -1.58 9.91
CA PRO A 155 -14.05 -1.12 8.97
C PRO A 155 -13.55 -2.27 8.12
N PHE A 156 -13.62 -2.11 6.80
CA PHE A 156 -13.00 -3.03 5.84
C PHE A 156 -11.50 -2.76 5.70
N ALA A 157 -11.06 -1.51 5.95
CA ALA A 157 -9.68 -1.08 5.98
C ALA A 157 -9.48 0.07 6.97
N VAL A 158 -8.25 0.22 7.47
CA VAL A 158 -7.84 1.33 8.35
C VAL A 158 -6.38 1.69 8.07
N TYR A 159 -6.05 2.99 8.09
CA TYR A 159 -4.68 3.48 8.11
C TYR A 159 -4.32 3.95 9.51
N LEU A 160 -3.20 3.46 10.03
CA LEU A 160 -2.64 3.88 11.31
C LEU A 160 -1.89 5.21 11.17
N ASP A 161 -1.83 5.98 12.27
CA ASP A 161 -0.99 7.17 12.40
C ASP A 161 0.47 6.79 12.12
N SER A 162 1.06 7.46 11.13
CA SER A 162 2.42 7.15 10.70
C SER A 162 3.51 7.75 11.58
N GLY A 163 3.18 8.69 12.47
CA GLY A 163 4.13 9.34 13.39
C GLY A 163 4.88 8.33 14.27
N PRO A 164 4.17 7.46 15.01
CA PRO A 164 4.78 6.39 15.81
C PRO A 164 5.51 5.31 14.99
N THR A 165 5.24 5.20 13.69
CA THR A 165 5.77 4.15 12.80
C THR A 165 6.87 4.67 11.87
N LEU A 166 7.62 5.70 12.28
CA LEU A 166 8.75 6.28 11.53
C LEU A 166 8.34 6.85 10.16
N GLY A 167 7.08 7.27 10.02
CA GLY A 167 6.50 7.75 8.76
C GLY A 167 6.02 6.65 7.82
N VAL A 168 6.08 5.37 8.22
CA VAL A 168 5.54 4.27 7.42
C VAL A 168 4.04 4.18 7.66
N HIS A 169 3.23 4.49 6.65
CA HIS A 169 1.79 4.26 6.77
C HIS A 169 1.52 2.76 6.77
N ILE A 170 0.78 2.28 7.76
CA ILE A 170 0.38 0.87 7.86
C ILE A 170 -1.11 0.82 7.56
N GLU A 171 -1.47 0.07 6.52
CA GLU A 171 -2.85 -0.24 6.19
C GLU A 171 -3.19 -1.65 6.70
N LEU A 172 -4.27 -1.76 7.46
CA LEU A 172 -4.82 -3.03 7.89
C LEU A 172 -6.12 -3.27 7.14
N VAL A 173 -6.18 -4.35 6.36
CA VAL A 173 -7.32 -4.67 5.49
C VAL A 173 -7.92 -6.00 5.94
N GLY A 174 -9.24 -6.02 6.11
CA GLY A 174 -9.97 -7.24 6.45
C GLY A 174 -9.82 -8.28 5.34
N VAL A 175 -9.52 -9.54 5.69
CA VAL A 175 -9.37 -10.66 4.73
C VAL A 175 -10.56 -10.85 3.79
N ALA A 176 -11.76 -10.36 4.17
CA ALA A 176 -12.96 -10.34 3.34
C ALA A 176 -12.80 -9.51 2.05
N MET A 177 -11.88 -8.54 2.02
CA MET A 177 -11.60 -7.74 0.82
C MET A 177 -10.68 -8.45 -0.18
N ARG A 178 -10.01 -9.54 0.22
CA ARG A 178 -9.07 -10.24 -0.64
C ARG A 178 -9.67 -10.66 -1.99
N PRO A 179 -10.85 -11.30 -2.06
CA PRO A 179 -11.44 -11.66 -3.35
C PRO A 179 -11.73 -10.46 -4.25
N VAL A 180 -12.01 -9.28 -3.69
CA VAL A 180 -12.25 -8.05 -4.48
C VAL A 180 -10.99 -7.64 -5.22
N ILE A 181 -9.87 -7.54 -4.50
CA ILE A 181 -8.57 -7.16 -5.07
C ILE A 181 -8.09 -8.23 -6.07
N GLU A 182 -8.18 -9.51 -5.71
CA GLU A 182 -7.76 -10.61 -6.56
C GLU A 182 -8.54 -10.65 -7.88
N ASN A 183 -9.86 -10.42 -7.83
CA ASN A 183 -10.69 -10.37 -9.03
C ASN A 183 -10.38 -9.16 -9.92
N ALA A 184 -10.05 -8.00 -9.33
CA ALA A 184 -9.63 -6.84 -10.11
C ALA A 184 -8.35 -7.15 -10.90
N ILE A 185 -7.36 -7.77 -10.26
CA ILE A 185 -6.11 -8.20 -10.91
C ILE A 185 -6.38 -9.23 -12.00
N ALA A 186 -7.17 -10.27 -11.70
CA ALA A 186 -7.44 -11.37 -12.64
C ALA A 186 -8.13 -10.88 -13.92
N ARG A 187 -9.07 -9.93 -13.83
CA ARG A 187 -9.77 -9.35 -15.00
C ARG A 187 -8.84 -8.59 -15.93
N ALA A 188 -7.77 -8.00 -15.41
CA ALA A 188 -6.78 -7.32 -16.24
C ALA A 188 -5.86 -8.31 -16.99
N GLN A 189 -5.74 -9.55 -16.49
CA GLN A 189 -4.84 -10.57 -17.02
C GLN A 189 -5.41 -11.39 -18.18
N THR A 190 -6.73 -11.39 -18.35
CA THR A 190 -7.43 -12.01 -19.49
C THR A 190 -7.41 -11.12 -20.73
#